data_AF-A0A929W6U2-F1
#
_entry.id   AF-A0A929W6U2-F1
#
_cell.length_a   1.000
_cell.length_b   1.000
_cell.length_c   1.000
_cell.angle_alpha   90.00
_cell.angle_beta   90.00
_cell.angle_gamma   90.00
#
_symmetry.space_group_name_H-M   'P 1'
#
loop_
_entity.id
_entity.type
_entity.pdbx_description
1 polymer ?
#
loop_
_entity_poly.entity_id
_entity_poly.type
_entity_poly.pdbx_seq_one_letter_code
_entity_poly.pdbx_strand_id
1 'polypeptide(L)'
;WLRLTEQRYGATPIIYTGLKFKQTYLDTPEFRRYPFWIAHYYVKHPRFNGQWKFWQHTDVGRIEGIRGKVDMNVYNGSMYDLRKLTIGHNKTAADDDDD
;
A
#
# COMPACT_ATOMS: atom_id res chain seq x y z
N TRP A 1 -17.92 1.00 -4.63
CA TRP A 1 -17.14 0.96 -3.38
C TRP A 1 -16.02 2.02 -3.36
N LEU A 2 -14.97 1.94 -4.19
CA LEU A 2 -13.81 2.87 -4.17
C LEU A 2 -14.20 4.36 -4.14
N ARG A 3 -15.13 4.76 -5.01
CA ARG A 3 -15.64 6.14 -5.05
C ARG A 3 -16.30 6.58 -3.73
N LEU A 4 -17.08 5.71 -3.10
CA LEU A 4 -17.76 6.00 -1.83
C LEU A 4 -16.75 6.13 -0.68
N THR A 5 -15.74 5.25 -0.65
CA THR A 5 -14.65 5.32 0.32
C THR A 5 -13.91 6.66 0.21
N GLU A 6 -13.53 7.05 -0.99
CA GLU A 6 -12.82 8.31 -1.23
C GLU A 6 -13.66 9.53 -0.88
N GLN A 7 -14.97 9.52 -1.23
CA GLN A 7 -15.89 10.58 -0.83
C GLN A 7 -16.01 10.69 0.70
N ARG A 8 -16.02 9.57 1.42
CA ARG A 8 -16.19 9.55 2.88
C ARG A 8 -14.94 10.01 3.65
N TYR A 9 -13.76 9.67 3.16
CA TYR A 9 -12.49 9.86 3.86
C TYR A 9 -11.60 10.95 3.25
N GLY A 10 -11.94 11.49 2.07
CA GLY A 10 -11.15 12.50 1.38
C GLY A 10 -9.78 12.02 0.91
N ALA A 11 -9.56 10.70 0.84
CA ALA A 11 -8.29 10.09 0.49
C ALA A 11 -8.47 8.97 -0.53
N THR A 12 -7.56 8.89 -1.50
CA THR A 12 -7.54 7.84 -2.52
C THR A 12 -7.31 6.47 -1.85
N PRO A 13 -8.24 5.51 -1.96
CA PRO A 13 -8.10 4.20 -1.32
C PRO A 13 -6.99 3.36 -1.96
N ILE A 14 -6.33 2.55 -1.13
CA ILE A 14 -5.36 1.54 -1.56
C ILE A 14 -6.10 0.24 -1.91
N ILE A 15 -5.76 -0.39 -3.03
CA ILE A 15 -6.31 -1.69 -3.42
C ILE A 15 -5.34 -2.79 -3.00
N TYR A 16 -5.75 -3.60 -2.02
CA TYR A 16 -5.06 -4.84 -1.66
C TYR A 16 -5.54 -6.01 -2.54
N THR A 17 -4.62 -6.75 -3.14
CA THR A 17 -4.96 -7.90 -4.01
C THR A 17 -3.75 -8.81 -4.27
N GLY A 18 -4.01 -10.06 -4.67
CA GLY A 18 -2.97 -10.96 -5.18
C GLY A 18 -2.52 -10.59 -6.59
N LEU A 19 -1.24 -10.80 -6.90
CA LEU A 19 -0.65 -10.44 -8.21
C LEU A 19 -1.45 -10.98 -9.41
N LYS A 20 -1.83 -12.26 -9.37
CA LYS A 20 -2.60 -12.90 -10.46
C LYS A 20 -3.94 -12.21 -10.68
N PHE A 21 -4.68 -11.93 -9.60
CA PHE A 21 -5.98 -11.27 -9.70
C PHE A 21 -5.84 -9.84 -10.25
N LYS A 22 -4.81 -9.10 -9.82
CA LYS A 22 -4.50 -7.78 -10.40
C LYS A 22 -4.34 -7.87 -11.91
N GLN A 23 -3.50 -8.80 -12.38
CA GLN A 23 -3.15 -8.92 -13.80
C GLN A 23 -4.34 -9.37 -14.64
N THR A 24 -5.21 -10.23 -14.10
CA THR A 24 -6.37 -10.75 -14.83
C THR A 24 -7.55 -9.78 -14.87
N TYR A 25 -7.81 -9.04 -13.79
CA TYR A 25 -9.08 -8.32 -13.64
C TYR A 25 -8.96 -6.83 -13.36
N LEU A 26 -7.81 -6.36 -12.86
CA LEU A 26 -7.64 -4.97 -12.41
C LEU A 26 -6.64 -4.19 -13.28
N ASP A 27 -6.16 -4.78 -14.38
CA ASP A 27 -5.25 -4.12 -15.31
C ASP A 27 -6.01 -3.34 -16.39
N THR A 28 -6.92 -2.47 -15.94
CA THR A 28 -7.76 -1.64 -16.79
C THR A 28 -7.61 -0.16 -16.43
N PRO A 29 -7.92 0.79 -17.35
CA PRO A 29 -7.76 2.21 -17.09
C PRO A 29 -8.47 2.73 -15.85
N GLU A 30 -9.62 2.14 -15.48
CA GLU A 30 -10.44 2.55 -14.34
C GLU A 30 -9.71 2.42 -13.00
N PHE A 31 -8.75 1.49 -12.89
CA PHE A 31 -8.00 1.24 -11.67
C PHE A 31 -6.63 1.91 -11.62
N ARG A 32 -6.16 2.49 -12.73
CA ARG A 32 -4.79 3.01 -12.88
C ARG A 32 -4.41 4.09 -11.87
N ARG A 33 -5.40 4.85 -11.37
CA ARG A 33 -5.16 5.93 -10.40
C ARG A 33 -5.01 5.45 -8.95
N TYR A 34 -5.40 4.22 -8.62
CA TYR A 34 -5.36 3.74 -7.25
C TYR A 34 -3.99 3.10 -6.94
N PRO A 35 -3.39 3.40 -5.78
CA PRO A 35 -2.20 2.69 -5.33
C PRO A 35 -2.54 1.23 -5.03
N PHE A 36 -1.63 0.33 -5.40
CA PHE A 36 -1.78 -1.10 -5.16
C PHE A 36 -0.90 -1.60 -4.01
N TRP A 37 -1.49 -2.45 -3.17
CA TRP A 37 -0.83 -3.29 -2.19
C TRP A 37 -0.90 -4.74 -2.67
N ILE A 38 0.21 -5.24 -3.22
CA ILE A 38 0.24 -6.54 -3.90
C ILE A 38 0.69 -7.64 -2.94
N ALA A 39 -0.14 -8.66 -2.76
CA ALA A 39 0.25 -9.91 -2.14
C ALA A 39 0.93 -10.81 -3.17
N HIS A 40 2.19 -11.14 -2.93
CA HIS A 40 2.97 -12.05 -3.76
C HIS A 40 4.07 -12.70 -2.94
N TYR A 41 3.76 -13.87 -2.39
CA TYR A 41 4.59 -14.53 -1.39
C TYR A 41 5.68 -15.41 -2.00
N TYR A 42 6.67 -15.77 -1.18
CA TYR A 42 7.68 -16.80 -1.48
C TYR A 42 8.56 -16.49 -2.71
N VAL A 43 8.69 -15.21 -3.08
CA VAL A 43 9.59 -14.73 -4.14
C VAL A 43 10.67 -13.83 -3.55
N LYS A 44 11.90 -13.92 -4.07
CA LYS A 44 13.02 -13.09 -3.61
C LYS A 44 12.83 -11.60 -3.88
N HIS A 45 12.18 -11.28 -5.00
CA HIS A 45 11.88 -9.92 -5.43
C HIS A 45 10.48 -9.90 -6.07
N PRO A 46 9.77 -8.78 -5.99
CA PRO A 46 8.47 -8.66 -6.63
C PRO A 46 8.66 -8.73 -8.14
N ARG A 47 8.25 -9.85 -8.75
CA ARG A 47 8.24 -10.04 -10.21
C ARG A 47 7.04 -9.34 -10.85
N PHE A 48 6.85 -8.07 -10.55
CA PHE A 48 5.76 -7.26 -11.08
C PHE A 48 6.31 -5.93 -11.58
N ASN A 49 6.25 -5.72 -12.90
CA ASN A 49 6.75 -4.52 -13.56
C ASN A 49 5.75 -3.35 -13.52
N GLY A 50 4.56 -3.55 -12.94
CA GLY A 50 3.56 -2.48 -12.80
C GLY A 50 3.78 -1.66 -11.53
N GLN A 51 3.03 -0.56 -11.42
CA GLN A 51 3.08 0.30 -10.23
C GLN A 51 2.46 -0.39 -9.01
N TRP A 52 3.20 -0.42 -7.91
CA TRP A 52 2.73 -0.87 -6.59
C TRP A 52 3.37 0.02 -5.51
N LYS A 53 2.65 0.19 -4.39
CA LYS A 53 3.11 0.97 -3.22
C LYS A 53 3.46 0.10 -2.03
N PHE A 54 2.78 -1.02 -1.88
CA PHE A 54 3.11 -2.02 -0.85
C PHE A 54 3.23 -3.41 -1.48
N TRP A 55 4.17 -4.19 -0.98
CA TRP A 55 4.33 -5.58 -1.34
C TRP A 55 4.27 -6.42 -0.07
N GLN A 56 3.22 -7.23 0.06
CA GLN A 56 3.16 -8.25 1.09
C GLN A 56 3.92 -9.48 0.59
N HIS A 57 5.08 -9.72 1.18
CA HIS A 57 6.04 -10.70 0.68
C HIS A 57 6.01 -12.03 1.44
N THR A 58 5.39 -12.05 2.61
CA THR A 58 5.15 -13.28 3.38
C THR A 58 3.97 -13.11 4.34
N ASP A 59 3.25 -14.20 4.56
CA ASP A 59 2.20 -14.42 5.55
C ASP A 59 2.68 -15.23 6.76
N VAL A 60 3.97 -15.62 6.76
CA VAL A 60 4.58 -16.48 7.78
C VAL A 60 5.75 -15.80 8.50
N GLY A 61 5.78 -14.47 8.50
CA GLY A 61 6.78 -13.68 9.21
C GLY A 61 6.75 -13.92 10.72
N ARG A 62 7.87 -13.60 11.37
CA ARG A 62 8.02 -13.60 12.83
C ARG A 62 8.71 -12.32 13.24
N ILE A 63 8.07 -11.56 14.11
CA ILE A 63 8.56 -10.28 14.62
C ILE A 63 8.41 -10.32 16.15
N GLU A 64 9.43 -9.84 16.86
CA GLU A 64 9.37 -9.71 18.31
C GLU A 64 8.16 -8.86 18.72
N GLY A 65 7.45 -9.29 19.77
CA GLY A 65 6.20 -8.66 20.21
C GLY A 65 4.92 -9.20 19.56
N ILE A 66 5.01 -10.01 18.49
CA ILE A 66 3.84 -10.64 17.87
C ILE A 66 3.89 -12.17 18.09
N ARG A 67 2.85 -12.72 18.73
CA ARG A 67 2.70 -14.16 18.88
C ARG A 67 2.12 -14.77 17.61
N GLY A 68 2.81 -15.76 17.05
CA GLY A 68 2.37 -16.49 15.86
C GLY A 68 2.97 -15.96 14.56
N LYS A 69 2.35 -16.32 13.44
CA LYS A 69 2.73 -15.88 12.10
C LYS A 69 2.15 -14.48 11.84
N VAL A 70 2.90 -13.62 11.18
CA VAL A 70 2.47 -12.27 10.81
C VAL A 70 2.83 -11.93 9.37
N ASP A 71 1.95 -11.16 8.74
CA ASP A 71 2.18 -10.62 7.40
C ASP A 71 3.29 -9.56 7.43
N MET A 72 4.27 -9.70 6.54
CA MET A 72 5.35 -8.70 6.40
C MET A 72 5.28 -8.01 5.03
N ASN A 73 5.51 -6.71 5.08
CA ASN A 73 5.28 -5.80 3.96
C ASN A 73 6.49 -4.90 3.71
N VAL A 74 6.75 -4.63 2.44
CA VAL A 74 7.70 -3.62 1.99
C VAL A 74 6.92 -2.44 1.42
N TYR A 75 7.26 -1.23 1.84
CA TYR A 75 6.77 -0.01 1.20
C TYR A 75 7.74 0.44 0.10
N ASN A 76 7.20 0.82 -1.06
CA ASN A 76 7.96 1.33 -2.19
C ASN A 76 7.97 2.87 -2.19
N GLY A 77 8.82 3.44 -1.35
CA GLY A 77 9.01 4.88 -1.20
C GLY A 77 9.74 5.25 0.08
N SER A 78 9.80 6.54 0.39
CA SER A 78 10.44 7.04 1.61
C SER A 78 9.48 7.03 2.81
N MET A 79 10.02 7.09 4.03
CA MET A 79 9.19 7.27 5.24
C MET A 79 8.37 8.56 5.20
N TYR A 80 8.90 9.61 4.57
CA TYR A 80 8.20 10.88 4.34
C TYR A 80 6.95 10.68 3.46
N ASP A 81 7.09 9.97 2.35
CA ASP A 81 5.97 9.67 1.45
C ASP A 81 4.95 8.73 2.11
N LEU A 82 5.41 7.78 2.93
CA LEU A 82 4.53 6.90 3.68
C LEU A 82 3.67 7.68 4.68
N ARG A 83 4.26 8.63 5.41
CA ARG A 83 3.54 9.51 6.33
C ARG A 83 2.47 10.32 5.61
N LYS A 84 2.80 10.92 4.46
CA LYS A 84 1.86 11.66 3.61
C LYS A 84 0.69 10.81 3.08
N LEU A 85 0.84 9.49 3.01
CA LEU A 85 -0.24 8.60 2.59
C LEU A 85 -1.33 8.43 3.67
N THR A 86 -1.06 8.80 4.92
CA THR A 86 -1.99 8.61 6.04
C THR A 86 -3.02 9.74 6.14
N ILE A 87 -4.22 9.41 6.62
CA ILE A 87 -5.29 10.39 6.84
C ILE A 87 -4.87 11.31 7.99
N GLY A 88 -5.00 12.62 7.79
CA GLY A 88 -4.66 13.63 8.79
C GLY A 88 -3.23 14.17 8.69
N HIS A 89 -2.41 13.68 7.76
CA HIS A 89 -1.03 14.15 7.59
C HIS A 89 -0.87 15.36 6.64
N ASN A 90 -1.97 16.00 6.25
CA ASN A 90 -1.96 17.30 5.58
C ASN A 90 -1.71 18.42 6.61
N LYS A 91 -0.50 18.47 7.17
CA LYS A 91 0.00 19.72 7.72
C LYS A 91 0.48 20.57 6.54
N THR A 92 -0.07 21.77 6.41
CA THR A 92 0.47 22.79 5.50
C THR A 92 1.91 23.09 5.89
N ALA A 93 2.73 23.58 4.94
CA ALA A 93 4.14 23.94 5.13
C ALA A 93 4.43 25.03 6.20
N ALA A 94 3.48 25.32 7.09
CA ALA A 94 3.60 26.23 8.22
C ALA A 94 3.86 25.51 9.56
N ASP A 95 3.82 24.17 9.59
CA ASP A 95 3.94 23.39 10.83
C ASP A 95 5.28 22.63 10.95
N ASP A 96 6.22 22.85 10.01
CA ASP A 96 7.53 22.19 9.98
C ASP A 96 8.64 23.05 10.64
N ASP A 97 8.28 24.17 11.31
CA ASP A 97 9.21 25.06 12.03
C ASP A 97 9.35 24.75 13.55
N ASP A 98 8.72 23.69 14.06
CA ASP A 98 8.88 23.23 15.46
C ASP A 98 9.22 21.73 15.49
N ASP A 99 10.51 21.40 15.38
CA ASP A 99 11.28 20.39 16.15
C ASP A 99 12.66 20.08 15.51
#